data_AF-A0A2D4N9K4-F1
#
_entry.id   AF-A0A2D4N9K4-F1
#
_cell.length_a   1.000
_cell.length_b   1.000
_cell.length_c   1.000
_cell.angle_alpha   90.00
_cell.angle_beta   90.00
_cell.angle_gamma   90.00
#
_symmetry.space_group_name_H-M   'P 1'
#
loop_
_entity.id
_entity.type
_entity.pdbx_description
1 polymer ?
#
loop_
_entity_poly.entity_id
_entity_poly.type
_entity_poly.pdbx_seq_one_letter_code
_entity_poly.pdbx_strand_id
1 'polypeptide(L)'
;EQVALKRQDSEEGKTTEETGSRKESPSPPRAETQPMSENEPQEDERCSLKSLNKRKGEVLNADCYGPFSGQLIATMKEACRYAMQAKPQRLMSAMYTCEIMATAEVLGRVYAVLSKRVGRVLQEEMKEGTDIFIIKALLPVAESFGFADEIRKRTSGLASPQLIFSHWEVISDDPFWVPTTEEEYLHFGEKADSENQARKYMNAVRKRKGLYVEEKIVEHAEKQRTLSRNK
;
A
#
# COMPACT_ATOMS: atom_id res chain seq x y z
N GLU A 1 1.89 -50.93 -50.40
CA GLU A 1 1.61 -49.52 -50.78
C GLU A 1 1.94 -48.65 -49.57
N GLN A 2 3.08 -47.97 -49.42
CA GLN A 2 3.86 -47.07 -50.29
C GLN A 2 3.10 -45.86 -50.83
N VAL A 3 3.79 -44.70 -50.73
CA VAL A 3 3.58 -43.36 -51.33
C VAL A 3 2.79 -42.37 -50.44
N ALA A 4 3.17 -41.12 -50.15
CA ALA A 4 4.41 -40.34 -50.30
C ALA A 4 4.29 -38.99 -49.54
N LEU A 5 5.44 -38.36 -49.26
CA LEU A 5 5.63 -36.99 -48.78
C LEU A 5 5.26 -35.91 -49.83
N LYS A 6 4.88 -34.72 -49.33
CA LYS A 6 5.20 -33.34 -49.82
C LYS A 6 4.92 -32.41 -48.63
N ARG A 7 5.83 -31.67 -47.97
CA ARG A 7 6.94 -30.79 -48.36
C ARG A 7 6.56 -29.75 -49.42
N GLN A 8 6.37 -28.51 -48.95
CA GLN A 8 6.62 -27.27 -49.68
C GLN A 8 7.45 -26.34 -48.78
N ASP A 9 8.64 -26.03 -49.26
CA ASP A 9 9.59 -25.01 -48.83
C ASP A 9 9.08 -23.62 -49.31
N SER A 10 9.15 -22.58 -48.48
CA SER A 10 10.13 -21.46 -48.53
C SER A 10 9.90 -20.42 -49.62
N GLU A 11 9.70 -19.16 -49.22
CA GLU A 11 10.34 -18.02 -49.89
C GLU A 11 10.56 -16.88 -48.88
N GLU A 12 11.82 -16.44 -48.84
CA GLU A 12 12.37 -15.32 -48.09
C GLU A 12 12.18 -13.99 -48.84
N GLY A 13 12.27 -12.89 -48.09
CA GLY A 13 12.58 -11.56 -48.62
C GLY A 13 11.68 -10.50 -48.00
N LYS A 14 12.14 -9.34 -47.54
CA LYS A 14 13.47 -8.74 -47.50
C LYS A 14 13.36 -7.54 -46.54
N THR A 15 14.46 -7.27 -45.86
CA THR A 15 14.72 -6.11 -45.01
C THR A 15 14.43 -4.77 -45.68
N THR A 16 13.91 -3.81 -44.90
CA THR A 16 14.19 -2.39 -45.13
C THR A 16 14.25 -1.69 -43.78
N GLU A 17 15.45 -1.26 -43.43
CA GLU A 17 15.74 -0.31 -42.36
C GLU A 17 15.24 1.06 -42.81
N GLU A 18 14.42 1.73 -41.99
CA GLU A 18 14.27 3.19 -42.06
C GLU A 18 14.49 3.80 -40.69
N THR A 19 15.68 4.38 -40.59
CA THR A 19 16.12 5.37 -39.63
C THR A 19 15.19 6.58 -39.66
N GLY A 20 14.50 6.86 -38.56
CA GLY A 20 13.60 8.00 -38.44
C GLY A 20 13.53 8.49 -37.00
N SER A 21 14.33 9.52 -36.71
CA SER A 21 14.38 10.25 -35.46
C SER A 21 12.99 10.74 -35.02
N ARG A 22 12.53 10.34 -33.83
CA ARG A 22 11.31 10.88 -33.23
C ARG A 22 11.63 11.74 -32.00
N LYS A 23 11.58 13.03 -32.31
CA LYS A 23 11.51 14.24 -31.47
C LYS A 23 11.01 14.03 -30.04
N GLU A 24 11.73 14.68 -29.13
CA GLU A 24 11.35 15.01 -27.76
C GLU A 24 9.91 15.57 -27.69
N SER A 25 9.14 15.06 -26.75
CA SER A 25 7.81 15.54 -26.39
C SER A 25 7.91 16.78 -25.48
N PRO A 26 7.39 17.96 -25.87
CA PRO A 26 7.32 19.11 -24.98
C PRO A 26 6.09 19.01 -24.07
N SER A 27 6.25 19.46 -22.83
CA SER A 27 5.22 19.59 -21.80
C SER A 27 4.07 20.53 -22.23
N PRO A 28 2.84 20.34 -21.72
CA PRO A 28 1.70 21.16 -22.12
C PRO A 28 1.79 22.59 -21.56
N PRO A 29 1.41 23.62 -22.34
CA PRO A 29 1.36 24.99 -21.87
C PRO A 29 0.15 25.19 -20.94
N ARG A 30 0.37 25.96 -19.88
CA ARG A 30 -0.68 26.47 -18.97
C ARG A 30 -1.69 27.30 -19.75
N ALA A 31 -2.98 27.05 -19.51
CA ALA A 31 -4.07 27.88 -19.98
C ALA A 31 -3.95 29.29 -19.40
N GLU A 32 -3.78 30.28 -20.28
CA GLU A 32 -3.97 31.69 -19.98
C GLU A 32 -5.46 32.01 -20.12
N THR A 33 -6.08 32.50 -19.04
CA THR A 33 -7.36 33.20 -19.10
C THR A 33 -7.10 34.61 -18.63
N GLN A 34 -7.24 35.57 -19.53
CA GLN A 34 -7.06 37.00 -19.24
C GLN A 34 -8.21 37.52 -18.35
N PRO A 35 -7.91 38.44 -17.40
CA PRO A 35 -8.86 38.97 -16.44
C PRO A 35 -9.65 40.16 -17.01
N MET A 36 -10.89 40.31 -16.55
CA MET A 36 -11.73 41.48 -16.77
C MET A 36 -11.42 42.57 -15.73
N SER A 37 -11.50 43.81 -16.19
CA SER A 37 -10.97 45.07 -15.66
C SER A 37 -11.51 45.56 -14.31
N GLU A 38 -10.62 46.30 -13.66
CA GLU A 38 -10.66 46.98 -12.35
C GLU A 38 -11.66 48.15 -12.26
N ASN A 39 -12.08 48.44 -11.02
CA ASN A 39 -12.25 49.81 -10.53
C ASN A 39 -11.68 49.89 -9.11
N GLU A 40 -10.60 50.66 -9.01
CA GLU A 40 -9.73 51.01 -7.86
C GLU A 40 -10.43 51.92 -6.82
N PRO A 41 -9.86 52.06 -5.60
CA PRO A 41 -8.84 53.08 -5.36
C PRO A 41 -7.64 52.66 -4.46
N GLN A 42 -6.41 52.78 -4.97
CA GLN A 42 -5.28 53.68 -4.60
C GLN A 42 -5.17 54.05 -3.10
N GLU A 43 -4.02 53.95 -2.39
CA GLU A 43 -2.65 54.33 -2.77
C GLU A 43 -1.58 53.80 -1.76
N ASP A 44 -0.40 53.46 -2.31
CA ASP A 44 0.99 53.73 -1.88
C ASP A 44 1.71 53.09 -0.65
N GLU A 45 2.57 52.12 -1.02
CA GLU A 45 4.03 52.00 -0.79
C GLU A 45 4.70 52.22 0.59
N ARG A 46 5.29 51.09 1.06
CA ARG A 46 6.73 50.88 1.40
C ARG A 46 7.23 51.33 2.78
N CYS A 47 7.65 50.36 3.63
CA CYS A 47 8.91 50.42 4.42
C CYS A 47 9.16 49.07 5.14
N SER A 48 10.14 48.27 4.72
CA SER A 48 11.51 48.22 5.24
C SER A 48 11.63 47.66 6.68
N LEU A 49 12.29 46.50 6.78
CA LEU A 49 12.88 45.99 8.02
C LEU A 49 13.74 47.09 8.67
N LYS A 50 13.25 47.69 9.75
CA LYS A 50 14.07 48.37 10.74
C LYS A 50 13.54 48.05 12.13
N SER A 51 14.38 47.35 12.88
CA SER A 51 14.30 47.22 14.33
C SER A 51 14.16 48.59 14.98
N LEU A 52 13.12 48.80 15.79
CA LEU A 52 13.18 49.63 17.00
C LEU A 52 11.89 49.51 17.83
N ASN A 53 12.10 48.96 19.02
CA ASN A 53 11.30 48.96 20.24
C ASN A 53 10.16 49.99 20.38
N LYS A 54 9.07 49.48 20.98
CA LYS A 54 8.16 50.13 21.95
C LYS A 54 6.98 50.94 21.39
N ARG A 55 5.85 50.24 21.20
CA ARG A 55 4.48 50.73 21.44
C ARG A 55 3.73 49.62 22.21
N LYS A 56 3.80 49.63 23.54
CA LYS A 56 2.75 50.14 24.46
C LYS A 56 1.36 49.57 24.11
N GLY A 57 1.13 48.37 24.65
CA GLY A 57 -0.13 47.66 24.88
C GLY A 57 -1.39 48.15 24.17
N GLU A 58 -1.71 47.50 23.06
CA GLU A 58 -3.08 47.03 22.86
C GLU A 58 -3.09 45.56 23.28
N VAL A 59 -3.74 45.30 24.41
CA VAL A 59 -4.18 43.95 24.75
C VAL A 59 -5.16 43.58 23.64
N LEU A 60 -4.70 42.86 22.62
CA LEU A 60 -5.61 42.03 21.83
C LEU A 60 -6.43 41.30 22.89
N ASN A 61 -7.74 41.57 22.94
CA ASN A 61 -8.65 40.96 23.89
C ASN A 61 -8.22 39.52 24.06
N ALA A 62 -7.64 39.20 25.21
CA ALA A 62 -7.43 37.82 25.55
C ALA A 62 -8.85 37.28 25.54
N ASP A 63 -9.18 36.45 24.56
CA ASP A 63 -10.48 35.80 24.41
C ASP A 63 -10.62 34.79 25.56
N CYS A 64 -10.67 35.31 26.79
CA CYS A 64 -10.85 34.59 28.03
C CYS A 64 -12.27 34.05 28.14
N TYR A 65 -13.19 34.61 27.35
CA TYR A 65 -14.59 34.23 27.22
C TYR A 65 -14.82 33.61 25.84
N GLY A 66 -14.32 32.38 25.68
CA GLY A 66 -14.51 31.54 24.50
C GLY A 66 -14.64 30.08 24.90
N PRO A 67 -14.75 29.14 23.94
CA PRO A 67 -14.70 27.72 24.22
C PRO A 67 -13.51 27.40 25.12
N PHE A 68 -13.74 26.66 26.20
CA PHE A 68 -12.67 26.27 27.12
C PHE A 68 -11.53 25.61 26.33
N SER A 69 -10.27 25.82 26.73
CA SER A 69 -9.10 25.34 25.98
C SER A 69 -9.18 23.84 25.64
N GLY A 70 -9.75 23.02 26.54
CA GLY A 70 -10.01 21.60 26.28
C GLY A 70 -11.00 21.33 25.14
N GLN A 71 -12.04 22.16 24.99
CA GLN A 71 -12.99 22.07 23.88
C GLN A 71 -12.32 22.39 22.55
N LEU A 72 -11.42 23.37 22.50
CA LEU A 72 -10.67 23.70 21.29
C LEU A 72 -9.75 22.54 20.87
N ILE A 73 -9.04 21.92 21.81
CA ILE A 73 -8.16 20.76 21.55
C ILE A 73 -8.99 19.57 21.04
N ALA A 74 -10.11 19.27 21.69
CA ALA A 74 -10.99 18.17 21.27
C ALA A 74 -11.57 18.41 19.87
N THR A 75 -12.05 19.64 19.61
CA THR A 75 -12.62 20.00 18.31
C THR A 75 -11.59 19.94 17.20
N MET A 76 -10.37 20.44 17.42
CA MET A 76 -9.31 20.40 16.41
C MET A 76 -8.86 18.96 16.12
N LYS A 77 -8.66 18.13 17.16
CA LYS A 77 -8.35 16.70 17.00
C LYS A 77 -9.40 16.00 16.14
N GLU A 78 -10.66 16.28 16.41
CA GLU A 78 -11.79 15.66 15.73
C GLU A 78 -11.96 16.15 14.29
N ALA A 79 -11.78 17.45 14.05
CA ALA A 79 -11.80 18.04 12.72
C ALA A 79 -10.71 17.43 11.82
N CYS A 80 -9.47 17.31 12.32
CA CYS A 80 -8.40 16.64 11.59
C CYS A 80 -8.71 15.17 11.30
N ARG A 81 -9.30 14.45 12.27
CA ARG A 81 -9.72 13.06 12.10
C ARG A 81 -10.75 12.90 10.98
N TYR A 82 -11.78 13.73 10.96
CA TYR A 82 -12.81 13.71 9.91
C TYR A 82 -12.23 14.08 8.54
N ALA A 83 -11.37 15.11 8.48
CA ALA A 83 -10.75 15.53 7.23
C ALA A 83 -9.89 14.43 6.58
N MET A 84 -9.19 13.63 7.40
CA MET A 84 -8.40 12.48 6.91
C MET A 84 -9.28 11.31 6.49
N GLN A 85 -10.39 11.05 7.19
CA GLN A 85 -11.32 9.97 6.84
C GLN A 85 -12.16 10.26 5.60
N ALA A 86 -12.40 11.54 5.30
CA ALA A 86 -13.11 11.94 4.08
C ALA A 86 -12.29 11.67 2.80
N LYS A 87 -10.97 11.52 2.91
CA LYS A 87 -10.08 11.18 1.80
C LYS A 87 -9.86 9.66 1.75
N PRO A 88 -9.61 9.08 0.56
CA PRO A 88 -9.28 7.67 0.46
C PRO A 88 -7.96 7.40 1.19
N GLN A 89 -8.04 6.66 2.29
CA GLN A 89 -6.89 6.30 3.12
C GLN A 89 -6.41 4.89 2.81
N ARG A 90 -5.09 4.70 2.83
CA ARG A 90 -4.43 3.41 2.61
C ARG A 90 -3.44 3.14 3.71
N LEU A 91 -3.23 1.87 4.03
CA LEU A 91 -2.23 1.47 5.00
C LEU A 91 -0.85 1.40 4.34
N MET A 92 0.15 1.95 5.00
CA MET A 92 1.54 1.73 4.65
C MET A 92 2.09 0.57 5.48
N SER A 93 2.54 -0.49 4.80
CA SER A 93 3.24 -1.61 5.41
C SER A 93 4.74 -1.37 5.38
N ALA A 94 5.43 -1.73 6.46
CA ALA A 94 6.87 -1.89 6.41
C ALA A 94 7.21 -3.13 5.57
N MET A 95 8.25 -3.03 4.74
CA MET A 95 8.76 -4.12 3.92
C MET A 95 10.21 -4.45 4.29
N TYR A 96 10.48 -5.74 4.45
CA TYR A 96 11.83 -6.29 4.48
C TYR A 96 12.28 -6.69 3.09
N THR A 97 13.51 -6.35 2.74
CA THR A 97 14.23 -7.10 1.70
C THR A 97 14.77 -8.36 2.37
N CYS A 98 14.36 -9.50 1.83
CA CYS A 98 14.83 -10.80 2.23
C CYS A 98 15.85 -11.32 1.20
N GLU A 99 17.06 -11.59 1.67
CA GLU A 99 18.08 -12.29 0.89
C GLU A 99 18.14 -13.74 1.39
N ILE A 100 17.78 -14.69 0.52
CA ILE A 100 17.70 -16.10 0.87
C ILE A 100 18.77 -16.86 0.09
N MET A 101 19.66 -17.52 0.82
CA MET A 101 20.60 -18.48 0.24
C MET A 101 19.98 -19.87 0.32
N ALA A 102 19.86 -20.56 -0.81
CA ALA A 102 19.24 -21.88 -0.91
C ALA A 102 19.90 -22.73 -2.00
N THR A 103 19.87 -24.05 -1.87
CA THR A 103 20.27 -24.98 -2.95
C THR A 103 19.12 -25.21 -3.93
N ALA A 104 19.44 -25.64 -5.16
CA ALA A 104 18.46 -25.91 -6.22
C ALA A 104 17.31 -26.85 -5.78
N GLU A 105 17.62 -27.86 -4.97
CA GLU A 105 16.67 -28.88 -4.52
C GLU A 105 15.53 -28.31 -3.66
N VAL A 106 15.77 -27.22 -2.94
CA VAL A 106 14.81 -26.65 -1.96
C VAL A 106 14.16 -25.35 -2.42
N LEU A 107 14.53 -24.83 -3.61
CA LEU A 107 13.98 -23.58 -4.18
C LEU A 107 12.46 -23.56 -4.20
N GLY A 108 11.82 -24.63 -4.69
CA GLY A 108 10.36 -24.71 -4.76
C GLY A 108 9.69 -24.59 -3.37
N ARG A 109 10.34 -25.09 -2.31
CA ARG A 109 9.83 -24.97 -0.94
C ARG A 109 9.98 -23.55 -0.40
N VAL A 110 11.07 -22.86 -0.75
CA VAL A 110 11.29 -21.45 -0.39
C VAL A 110 10.23 -20.57 -1.05
N TYR A 111 9.97 -20.76 -2.34
CA TYR A 111 8.91 -20.03 -3.05
C TYR A 111 7.54 -20.27 -2.44
N ALA A 112 7.20 -21.51 -2.07
CA ALA A 112 5.94 -21.79 -1.40
C ALA A 112 5.77 -21.03 -0.07
N VAL A 113 6.84 -20.91 0.74
CA VAL A 113 6.79 -20.16 2.01
C VAL A 113 6.70 -18.64 1.76
N LEU A 114 7.42 -18.13 0.75
CA LEU A 114 7.33 -16.72 0.34
C LEU A 114 5.91 -16.35 -0.12
N SER A 115 5.32 -17.13 -1.05
CA SER A 115 3.98 -16.87 -1.57
C SER A 115 2.91 -16.92 -0.49
N LYS A 116 3.01 -17.87 0.45
CA LYS A 116 2.10 -17.97 1.60
C LYS A 116 2.07 -16.71 2.47
N ARG A 117 3.19 -15.99 2.56
CA ARG A 117 3.34 -14.77 3.37
C ARG A 117 3.31 -13.49 2.53
N VAL A 118 2.74 -13.56 1.32
CA VAL A 118 2.59 -12.42 0.40
C VAL A 118 3.96 -11.80 0.05
N GLY A 119 5.00 -12.63 -0.04
CA GLY A 119 6.33 -12.22 -0.47
C GLY A 119 6.41 -12.08 -1.99
N ARG A 120 7.05 -11.01 -2.48
CA ARG A 120 7.29 -10.75 -3.91
C ARG A 120 8.76 -10.94 -4.25
N VAL A 121 9.07 -11.87 -5.15
CA VAL A 121 10.43 -12.11 -5.62
C VAL A 121 10.81 -10.98 -6.57
N LEU A 122 11.96 -10.35 -6.34
CA LEU A 122 12.50 -9.29 -7.21
C LEU A 122 13.52 -9.86 -8.18
N GLN A 123 14.43 -10.68 -7.66
CA GLN A 123 15.55 -11.21 -8.42
C GLN A 123 15.98 -12.57 -7.88
N GLU A 124 16.40 -13.44 -8.79
CA GLU A 124 17.03 -14.73 -8.50
C GLU A 124 18.37 -14.77 -9.25
N GLU A 125 19.46 -14.97 -8.52
CA GLU A 125 20.81 -15.06 -9.07
C GLU A 125 21.47 -16.35 -8.58
N MET A 126 22.10 -17.10 -9.48
CA MET A 126 22.95 -18.23 -9.09
C MET A 126 24.36 -17.72 -8.82
N LYS A 127 24.96 -18.13 -7.69
CA LYS A 127 26.33 -17.75 -7.36
C LYS A 127 27.33 -18.60 -8.14
N GLU A 128 28.06 -17.97 -9.06
CA GLU A 128 29.06 -18.64 -9.89
C GLU A 128 30.05 -19.46 -9.05
N GLY A 129 30.29 -20.70 -9.49
CA GLY A 129 31.19 -21.64 -8.80
C GLY A 129 30.56 -22.41 -7.64
N THR A 130 29.28 -22.20 -7.31
CA THR A 130 28.54 -22.98 -6.30
C THR A 130 27.11 -23.28 -6.75
N ASP A 131 26.51 -24.37 -6.27
CA ASP A 131 25.11 -24.72 -6.56
C ASP A 131 24.11 -23.95 -5.65
N ILE A 132 24.49 -22.75 -5.22
CA ILE A 132 23.71 -21.90 -4.31
C ILE A 132 23.06 -20.77 -5.09
N PHE A 133 21.77 -20.63 -4.88
CA PHE A 133 20.95 -19.54 -5.39
C PHE A 133 20.76 -18.49 -4.30
N ILE A 134 20.87 -17.23 -4.72
CA ILE A 134 20.57 -16.04 -3.91
C ILE A 134 19.28 -15.45 -4.45
N ILE A 135 18.22 -15.52 -3.64
CA ILE A 135 16.91 -14.95 -3.96
C ILE A 135 16.75 -13.65 -3.19
N LYS A 136 16.49 -12.56 -3.90
CA LYS A 136 16.12 -11.27 -3.34
C LYS A 136 14.62 -11.09 -3.46
N ALA A 137 13.92 -11.00 -2.34
CA ALA A 137 12.47 -10.85 -2.28
C ALA A 137 12.05 -9.73 -1.31
N LEU A 138 10.87 -9.16 -1.51
CA LEU A 138 10.21 -8.28 -0.54
C LEU A 138 9.22 -9.08 0.30
N LEU A 139 9.22 -8.84 1.60
CA LEU A 139 8.34 -9.51 2.55
C LEU A 139 7.74 -8.47 3.53
N PRO A 140 6.41 -8.42 3.71
CA PRO A 140 5.79 -7.56 4.72
C PRO A 140 6.23 -7.90 6.14
N VAL A 141 6.60 -6.90 6.94
CA VAL A 141 7.07 -7.08 8.32
C VAL A 141 6.01 -7.73 9.21
N ALA A 142 4.73 -7.46 8.97
CA ALA A 142 3.65 -8.06 9.74
C ALA A 142 3.58 -9.59 9.57
N GLU A 143 3.96 -10.09 8.39
CA GLU A 143 3.94 -11.52 8.06
C GLU A 143 5.34 -12.15 8.12
N SER A 144 6.38 -11.42 8.49
CA SER A 144 7.74 -11.97 8.62
C SER A 144 7.97 -12.71 9.95
N PHE A 145 7.06 -12.59 10.92
CA PHE A 145 7.22 -13.24 12.21
C PHE A 145 7.15 -14.77 12.07
N GLY A 146 8.18 -15.46 12.55
CA GLY A 146 8.34 -16.91 12.39
C GLY A 146 8.72 -17.37 10.96
N PHE A 147 9.01 -16.45 10.05
CA PHE A 147 9.39 -16.77 8.67
C PHE A 147 10.71 -17.55 8.59
N ALA A 148 11.74 -17.10 9.33
CA ALA A 148 13.05 -17.74 9.32
C ALA A 148 12.99 -19.19 9.81
N ASP A 149 12.20 -19.45 10.85
CA ASP A 149 12.02 -20.78 11.42
C ASP A 149 11.19 -21.68 10.50
N GLU A 150 10.16 -21.13 9.84
CA GLU A 150 9.36 -21.87 8.87
C GLU A 150 10.20 -22.30 7.65
N ILE A 151 11.03 -21.39 7.10
CA ILE A 151 11.95 -21.74 6.01
C ILE A 151 12.89 -22.85 6.44
N ARG A 152 13.61 -22.68 7.57
CA ARG A 152 14.56 -23.69 8.06
C ARG A 152 13.89 -25.04 8.29
N LYS A 153 12.67 -25.06 8.83
CA LYS A 153 11.92 -26.31 9.06
C LYS A 153 11.49 -26.99 7.76
N ARG A 154 11.10 -26.23 6.72
CA ARG A 154 10.64 -26.78 5.43
C ARG A 154 11.79 -27.23 4.53
N THR A 155 12.96 -26.62 4.67
CA THR A 155 14.17 -26.95 3.91
C THR A 155 15.18 -27.79 4.70
N SER A 156 14.83 -28.23 5.92
CA SER A 156 15.76 -28.94 6.82
C SER A 156 17.07 -28.18 7.09
N GLY A 157 17.02 -26.85 7.07
CA GLY A 157 18.17 -25.97 7.28
C GLY A 157 18.98 -25.66 6.02
N LEU A 158 18.61 -26.21 4.85
CA LEU A 158 19.31 -25.98 3.57
C LEU A 158 19.04 -24.60 2.96
N ALA A 159 18.15 -23.82 3.56
CA ALA A 159 17.92 -22.43 3.21
C ALA A 159 17.98 -21.55 4.45
N SER A 160 18.68 -20.41 4.33
CA SER A 160 18.80 -19.43 5.42
C SER A 160 18.42 -18.04 4.91
N PRO A 161 17.34 -17.44 5.44
CA PRO A 161 16.95 -16.09 5.08
C PRO A 161 17.67 -15.05 5.95
N GLN A 162 18.08 -13.95 5.33
CA GLN A 162 18.48 -12.70 5.98
C GLN A 162 17.41 -11.65 5.74
N LEU A 163 16.99 -10.94 6.78
CA LEU A 163 15.92 -9.94 6.73
C LEU A 163 16.52 -8.56 7.02
N ILE A 164 16.39 -7.63 6.07
CA ILE A 164 16.90 -6.27 6.18
C ILE A 164 15.75 -5.29 5.90
N PHE A 165 15.58 -4.29 6.75
CA PHE A 165 14.58 -3.24 6.52
C PHE A 165 14.91 -2.46 5.24
N SER A 166 13.92 -2.32 4.36
CA SER A 166 14.06 -1.61 3.10
C SER A 166 13.34 -0.27 3.13
N HIS A 167 12.01 -0.29 3.15
CA HIS A 167 11.18 0.91 3.03
C HIS A 167 9.74 0.65 3.49
N TRP A 168 8.90 1.68 3.38
CA TRP A 168 7.46 1.61 3.58
C TRP A 168 6.76 1.58 2.21
N GLU A 169 5.86 0.63 2.01
CA GLU A 169 5.08 0.46 0.78
C GLU A 169 3.59 0.57 1.09
N VAL A 170 2.83 1.21 0.19
CA VAL A 170 1.37 1.33 0.32
C VAL A 170 0.73 0.00 -0.07
N ILE A 171 -0.10 -0.56 0.82
CA ILE A 171 -0.89 -1.76 0.51
C ILE A 171 -1.99 -1.38 -0.49
N SER A 172 -2.17 -2.20 -1.52
CA SER A 172 -3.21 -2.01 -2.55
C SER A 172 -4.62 -2.05 -1.98
N ASP A 173 -4.82 -2.91 -0.98
CA ASP A 173 -6.13 -3.21 -0.39
C ASP A 173 -6.58 -2.07 0.53
N ASP A 174 -7.85 -1.71 0.42
CA ASP A 174 -8.46 -0.67 1.27
C ASP A 174 -8.92 -1.28 2.61
N PRO A 175 -8.38 -0.84 3.76
CA PRO A 175 -8.75 -1.39 5.07
C PRO A 175 -10.23 -1.21 5.47
N PHE A 176 -10.96 -0.29 4.82
CA PHE A 176 -12.37 0.01 5.09
C PHE A 176 -13.31 -0.44 3.98
N TRP A 177 -12.83 -1.23 3.01
CA TRP A 177 -13.68 -1.71 1.93
C TRP A 177 -14.83 -2.56 2.44
N VAL A 178 -16.04 -2.23 1.99
CA VAL A 178 -17.28 -2.95 2.23
C VAL A 178 -18.02 -3.00 0.89
N PRO A 179 -18.60 -4.14 0.49
CA PRO A 179 -19.44 -4.21 -0.70
C PRO A 179 -20.59 -3.20 -0.58
N THR A 180 -20.77 -2.35 -1.58
CA THR A 180 -21.87 -1.35 -1.59
C THR A 180 -22.80 -1.53 -2.78
N THR A 181 -22.30 -2.11 -3.87
CA THR A 181 -23.08 -2.30 -5.10
C THR A 181 -23.65 -3.72 -5.17
N GLU A 182 -24.83 -3.86 -5.80
CA GLU A 182 -25.48 -5.16 -6.00
C GLU A 182 -24.59 -6.15 -6.77
N GLU A 183 -23.79 -5.65 -7.72
CA GLU A 183 -22.81 -6.45 -8.46
C GLU A 183 -21.67 -6.97 -7.58
N GLU A 184 -21.14 -6.16 -6.66
CA GLU A 184 -20.14 -6.59 -5.67
C GLU A 184 -20.74 -7.62 -4.70
N TYR A 185 -22.00 -7.44 -4.29
CA TYR A 185 -22.69 -8.42 -3.46
C TYR A 185 -22.89 -9.77 -4.14
N LEU A 186 -23.17 -9.79 -5.45
CA LEU A 186 -23.26 -11.03 -6.22
C LEU A 186 -21.91 -11.74 -6.34
N HIS A 187 -20.82 -10.99 -6.47
CA HIS A 187 -19.46 -11.55 -6.60
C HIS A 187 -18.85 -12.01 -5.28
N PHE A 188 -18.99 -11.20 -4.24
CA PHE A 188 -18.30 -11.39 -2.96
C PHE A 188 -19.22 -11.90 -1.84
N GLY A 189 -20.53 -12.01 -2.10
CA GLY A 189 -21.53 -12.34 -1.10
C GLY A 189 -21.92 -11.15 -0.22
N GLU A 190 -22.94 -11.34 0.63
CA GLU A 190 -23.35 -10.35 1.65
C GLU A 190 -22.24 -10.06 2.67
N LYS A 191 -21.35 -11.04 2.88
CA LYS A 191 -20.12 -10.91 3.62
C LYS A 191 -19.02 -11.16 2.60
N ALA A 192 -18.13 -10.19 2.38
CA ALA A 192 -16.95 -10.43 1.56
C ALA A 192 -16.22 -11.66 2.10
N ASP A 193 -16.37 -12.80 1.42
CA ASP A 193 -15.86 -14.10 1.91
C ASP A 193 -14.33 -14.14 1.99
N SER A 194 -13.66 -13.20 1.31
CA SER A 194 -12.22 -12.98 1.41
C SER A 194 -11.87 -11.98 2.52
N GLU A 195 -11.10 -12.43 3.51
CA GLU A 195 -10.55 -11.55 4.54
C GLU A 195 -9.57 -10.54 3.93
N ASN A 196 -9.86 -9.26 4.09
CA ASN A 196 -8.99 -8.19 3.64
C ASN A 196 -7.74 -8.08 4.54
N GLN A 197 -6.56 -8.26 3.96
CA GLN A 197 -5.29 -8.25 4.68
C GLN A 197 -5.00 -6.90 5.35
N ALA A 198 -5.33 -5.79 4.70
CA ALA A 198 -5.19 -4.46 5.28
C ALA A 198 -6.09 -4.30 6.53
N ARG A 199 -7.32 -4.84 6.48
CA ARG A 199 -8.24 -4.83 7.63
C ARG A 199 -7.72 -5.69 8.78
N LYS A 200 -7.13 -6.86 8.49
CA LYS A 200 -6.47 -7.72 9.48
C LYS A 200 -5.36 -6.97 10.23
N TYR A 201 -4.46 -6.29 9.50
CA TYR A 201 -3.40 -5.49 10.12
C TYR A 201 -3.93 -4.35 10.97
N MET A 202 -4.93 -3.60 10.47
CA MET A 202 -5.57 -2.52 11.22
C MET A 202 -6.15 -3.04 12.54
N ASN A 203 -6.92 -4.12 12.48
CA ASN A 203 -7.59 -4.70 13.65
C ASN A 203 -6.57 -5.23 14.67
N ALA A 204 -5.50 -5.90 14.22
CA ALA A 204 -4.43 -6.36 15.11
C ALA A 204 -3.76 -5.21 15.86
N VAL A 205 -3.47 -4.10 15.16
CA VAL A 205 -2.89 -2.91 15.79
C VAL A 205 -3.87 -2.25 16.75
N ARG A 206 -5.15 -2.11 16.38
CA ARG A 206 -6.18 -1.52 17.24
C ARG A 206 -6.38 -2.34 18.52
N LYS A 207 -6.50 -3.67 18.42
CA LYS A 207 -6.60 -4.57 19.58
C LYS A 207 -5.42 -4.38 20.53
N ARG A 208 -4.18 -4.37 20.01
CA ARG A 208 -2.97 -4.15 20.80
C ARG A 208 -2.92 -2.76 21.46
N LYS A 209 -3.50 -1.74 20.81
CA LYS A 209 -3.59 -0.37 21.34
C LYS A 209 -4.77 -0.16 22.29
N GLY A 210 -5.63 -1.18 22.50
CA GLY A 210 -6.85 -1.04 23.28
C GLY A 210 -7.91 -0.14 22.62
N LEU A 211 -7.82 0.05 21.31
CA LEU A 211 -8.82 0.79 20.53
C LEU A 211 -9.99 -0.13 20.19
N TYR A 212 -11.17 0.46 20.03
CA TYR A 212 -12.36 -0.26 19.61
C TYR A 212 -12.18 -0.90 18.23
N VAL A 213 -12.55 -2.18 18.13
CA VAL A 213 -12.56 -2.96 16.89
C VAL A 213 -13.98 -3.48 16.68
N GLU A 214 -14.55 -3.17 15.52
CA GLU A 214 -15.85 -3.67 15.06
C GLU A 214 -15.70 -5.13 14.62
N GLU A 215 -15.51 -6.02 15.57
CA GLU A 215 -15.49 -7.46 15.36
C GLU A 215 -16.86 -8.02 15.71
N LYS A 216 -17.51 -8.69 14.75
CA LYS A 216 -18.77 -9.39 15.01
C LYS A 216 -18.46 -10.63 15.86
N ILE A 217 -18.61 -10.51 17.19
CA ILE A 217 -18.36 -11.61 18.14
C ILE A 217 -19.28 -12.81 17.89
N VAL A 218 -20.49 -12.57 17.37
CA VAL A 218 -21.42 -13.63 16.95
C VAL A 218 -22.07 -13.22 15.64
N GLU A 219 -21.78 -13.96 14.57
CA GLU A 219 -22.32 -13.66 13.25
C GLU A 219 -23.79 -14.06 13.06
N HIS A 220 -24.25 -15.07 13.81
CA HIS A 220 -25.63 -15.55 13.79
C HIS A 220 -26.11 -15.84 15.20
N ALA A 221 -26.29 -14.79 16.01
CA ALA A 221 -26.79 -14.91 17.38
C ALA A 221 -28.16 -15.60 17.43
N GLU A 222 -28.98 -15.40 16.40
CA GLU A 222 -30.30 -15.99 16.23
C GLU A 222 -30.26 -17.53 16.10
N LYS A 223 -29.19 -18.08 15.49
CA LYS A 223 -29.02 -19.52 15.27
C LYS A 223 -28.48 -20.26 16.50
N GLN A 224 -28.06 -19.56 17.56
CA GLN A 224 -27.51 -20.20 18.77
C GLN A 224 -28.57 -21.02 19.53
N ARG A 225 -29.84 -20.61 19.51
CA ARG A 225 -30.94 -21.33 20.18
C ARG A 225 -31.31 -22.65 19.50
N THR A 226 -31.04 -22.82 18.21
CA THR A 226 -31.44 -24.00 17.43
C THR A 226 -30.32 -25.01 17.22
N LEU A 227 -29.05 -24.64 17.42
CA LEU A 227 -27.90 -25.53 17.24
C LEU A 227 -27.75 -26.59 18.34
N SER A 228 -28.22 -26.31 19.56
CA SER A 228 -28.12 -27.25 20.69
C SER A 228 -29.27 -28.27 20.76
N ARG A 229 -30.29 -28.17 19.89
CA ARG A 229 -31.52 -28.97 20.01
C ARG A 229 -31.47 -30.33 19.31
N ASN A 230 -30.40 -30.64 18.58
CA ASN A 230 -30.16 -31.94 17.95
C ASN A 230 -28.73 -32.41 18.25
N LYS A 231 -28.48 -32.83 19.50
CA LYS A 231 -27.33 -33.64 19.87
C LYS A 231 -27.79 -34.79 20.75
#